data_AF-A0A0A7LQN9-F1
#
_entry.id   AF-A0A0A7LQN9-F1
#
_cell.length_a   1.000
_cell.length_b   1.000
_cell.length_c   1.000
_cell.angle_alpha   90.00
_cell.angle_beta   90.00
_cell.angle_gamma   90.00
#
_symmetry.space_group_name_H-M   'P 1'
#
loop_
_entity.id
_entity.type
_entity.pdbx_description
1 polymer ?
#
loop_
_entity_poly.entity_id
_entity_poly.type
_entity_poly.pdbx_seq_one_letter_code
_entity_poly.pdbx_strand_id
1 'polypeptide(L)' 'MVINPKFSPKEATQEQRQALADRVAALNATQGRKLSPFAEQLSQRYIKGELSLAEVIAQLEGYYPVGQSN' A
#
# COMPACT_ATOMS: atom_id res chain seq x y z
N MET A 1 15.24 -15.16 12.28
CA MET A 1 14.42 -14.27 11.44
C MET A 1 14.86 -12.84 11.70
N VAL A 2 15.41 -12.14 10.70
CA VAL A 2 15.74 -10.72 10.84
C VAL A 2 14.42 -9.97 10.78
N ILE A 3 13.96 -9.46 11.92
CA ILE A 3 12.76 -8.64 11.98
C ILE A 3 13.18 -7.27 11.45
N ASN A 4 12.85 -6.98 10.19
CA ASN A 4 13.06 -5.65 9.64
C ASN A 4 12.05 -4.71 10.29
N PRO A 5 12.45 -3.72 11.12
CA PRO A 5 11.52 -2.85 11.84
C PRO A 5 10.65 -2.01 10.89
N LYS A 6 10.99 -1.98 9.61
CA LYS A 6 10.21 -1.37 8.53
C LYS A 6 8.87 -2.07 8.26
N PHE A 7 8.71 -3.33 8.67
CA PHE A 7 7.53 -4.13 8.39
C PHE A 7 6.98 -4.77 9.67
N SER A 8 5.66 -4.71 9.84
CA SER A 8 5.00 -5.43 10.94
C SER A 8 5.15 -6.95 10.75
N PRO A 9 4.95 -7.78 11.79
CA PRO A 9 4.95 -9.24 11.64
C PRO A 9 3.95 -9.79 10.61
N LYS A 10 2.92 -8.99 10.28
CA LYS A 10 1.91 -9.28 9.25
C LYS A 10 2.36 -8.93 7.83
N GLU A 11 3.55 -8.35 7.67
CA GLU A 11 4.11 -7.79 6.42
C GLU A 11 5.55 -8.24 6.21
N ALA A 12 6.04 -9.19 7.03
CA ALA A 12 7.44 -9.58 7.09
C ALA A 12 7.92 -10.26 5.80
N THR A 13 7.04 -11.02 5.13
CA THR A 13 7.35 -11.68 3.86
C THR A 13 6.66 -11.00 2.68
N GLN A 14 7.20 -11.20 1.48
CA GLN A 14 6.57 -10.73 0.24
C GLN A 14 5.17 -11.33 0.06
N GLU A 15 4.97 -12.61 0.39
CA GLU A 15 3.66 -13.27 0.31
C GLU A 15 2.64 -12.64 1.26
N GLN A 16 3.07 -12.27 2.47
CA GLN A 16 2.21 -11.56 3.42
C GLN A 16 1.82 -10.18 2.92
N ARG A 17 2.77 -9.44 2.32
CA ARG A 17 2.49 -8.13 1.70
C ARG A 17 1.55 -8.26 0.49
N GLN A 18 1.76 -9.28 -0.35
CA GLN A 18 0.86 -9.61 -1.46
C GLN A 18 -0.56 -9.90 -0.96
N ALA A 19 -0.71 -10.76 0.04
CA ALA A 19 -2.02 -11.10 0.60
C ALA A 19 -2.76 -9.88 1.17
N LEU A 20 -2.04 -8.92 1.75
CA LEU A 20 -2.62 -7.65 2.20
C LEU A 20 -3.04 -6.77 1.01
N ALA A 21 -2.20 -6.66 -0.03
CA ALA A 21 -2.51 -5.90 -1.23
C ALA A 21 -3.75 -6.47 -1.96
N ASP A 22 -3.85 -7.80 -2.10
CA ASP A 22 -5.01 -8.48 -2.68
C ASP A 22 -6.29 -8.23 -1.88
N ARG A 23 -6.23 -8.26 -0.54
CA ARG A 23 -7.38 -7.93 0.31
C ARG A 23 -7.86 -6.50 0.08
N VAL A 24 -6.95 -5.54 -0.03
CA VAL A 24 -7.29 -4.15 -0.31
C VAL A 24 -7.87 -4.00 -1.72
N ALA A 25 -7.31 -4.69 -2.72
CA ALA A 25 -7.83 -4.69 -4.08
C ALA A 25 -9.26 -5.26 -4.14
N ALA A 26 -9.52 -6.38 -3.45
CA ALA A 26 -10.85 -6.97 -3.33
C ALA A 26 -11.84 -6.02 -2.64
N LEU A 27 -11.44 -5.35 -1.56
CA LEU A 27 -12.27 -4.36 -0.86
C LEU A 27 -12.58 -3.13 -1.73
N ASN A 28 -11.65 -2.68 -2.56
CA ASN A 28 -11.89 -1.60 -3.50
C ASN A 28 -12.86 -2.05 -4.61
N ALA A 29 -12.68 -3.27 -5.13
CA ALA A 29 -13.56 -3.84 -6.14
C ALA A 29 -15.00 -3.99 -5.65
N THR A 30 -15.22 -4.42 -4.39
CA THR A 30 -16.57 -4.51 -3.80
C THR A 30 -17.24 -3.14 -3.64
N GLN A 31 -16.45 -2.07 -3.54
CA GLN A 31 -16.92 -0.68 -3.48
C GLN A 31 -17.03 -0.02 -4.86
N GLY A 32 -16.77 -0.75 -5.96
CA GLY A 32 -16.73 -0.21 -7.31
C GLY A 32 -15.59 0.80 -7.54
N ARG A 33 -14.60 0.83 -6.63
CA ARG A 33 -13.44 1.72 -6.71
C ARG A 33 -12.28 1.00 -7.40
N LYS A 34 -11.60 1.73 -8.28
CA LYS A 34 -10.33 1.29 -8.86
C LYS A 34 -9.20 2.09 -8.23
N LEU A 35 -8.08 1.42 -7.98
CA LEU A 35 -6.85 2.12 -7.61
C LEU A 35 -6.43 3.00 -8.79
N SER A 36 -5.97 4.21 -8.50
CA SER A 36 -5.28 5.03 -9.48
C SER A 36 -3.96 4.35 -9.90
N PRO A 37 -3.44 4.62 -11.12
CA PRO A 37 -2.13 4.09 -11.55
C PRO A 37 -0.99 4.40 -10.57
N PHE A 38 -1.04 5.57 -9.90
CA PHE A 38 -0.08 5.94 -8.87
C PHE A 38 -0.16 5.01 -7.64
N ALA A 39 -1.36 4.79 -7.12
CA ALA A 39 -1.59 3.86 -6.02
C ALA A 39 -1.24 2.40 -6.38
N GLU A 40 -1.49 1.98 -7.63
CA GLU A 40 -1.06 0.66 -8.11
C GLU A 40 0.47 0.52 -8.10
N GLN A 41 1.20 1.54 -8.57
CA GLN A 41 2.66 1.56 -8.53
C GLN A 41 3.19 1.48 -7.10
N LEU A 42 2.61 2.23 -6.16
CA LEU A 42 3.00 2.17 -4.75
C LEU A 42 2.72 0.81 -4.12
N SER A 43 1.59 0.18 -4.47
CA SER A 43 1.24 -1.18 -4.03
C SER A 43 2.29 -2.21 -4.50
N GLN A 44 2.74 -2.12 -5.76
CA GLN A 44 3.79 -3.00 -6.31
C GLN A 44 5.13 -2.82 -5.57
N ARG A 45 5.52 -1.58 -5.28
CA ARG A 45 6.76 -1.29 -4.52
C ARG A 45 6.68 -1.78 -3.07
N TYR A 46 5.50 -1.69 -2.46
CA TYR A 46 5.25 -2.27 -1.14
C TYR A 46 5.37 -3.80 -1.15
N ILE A 47 4.75 -4.49 -2.11
CA ILE A 47 4.84 -5.96 -2.24
C ILE A 47 6.30 -6.42 -2.32
N LYS A 48 7.09 -5.75 -3.18
CA LYS A 48 8.53 -6.01 -3.35
C LYS A 48 9.37 -5.69 -2.11
N GLY A 49 8.80 -5.03 -1.11
CA GLY A 49 9.50 -4.61 0.11
C GLY A 49 10.38 -3.37 -0.08
N GLU A 50 10.22 -2.66 -1.19
CA GLU A 50 10.93 -1.41 -1.46
C GLU A 50 10.39 -0.28 -0.56
N LEU A 51 9.07 -0.28 -0.33
CA LEU A 51 8.38 0.65 0.56
C LEU A 51 7.71 -0.06 1.73
N SER A 52 7.70 0.57 2.89
CA SER A 52 6.81 0.25 4.00
C SER A 52 5.41 0.80 3.74
N LEU A 53 4.42 0.29 4.46
CA LEU A 53 3.07 0.84 4.42
C LEU A 53 3.04 2.34 4.81
N ALA A 54 3.87 2.75 5.78
CA ALA A 54 4.01 4.16 6.18
C ALA A 54 4.53 5.04 5.03
N GLU A 55 5.54 4.58 4.27
CA GLU A 55 6.04 5.32 3.10
C GLU A 55 5.06 5.34 1.93
N VAL A 56 4.22 4.30 1.79
CA VAL A 56 3.11 4.31 0.81
C VAL A 56 2.09 5.37 1.20
N ILE A 57 1.68 5.42 2.47
CA ILE A 57 0.71 6.42 2.97
C ILE A 57 1.27 7.84 2.77
N ALA A 58 2.51 8.11 3.17
CA ALA A 58 3.11 9.42 3.02
C ALA A 58 3.17 9.89 1.55
N GLN A 59 3.44 8.97 0.60
CA GLN A 59 3.41 9.30 -0.83
C GLN A 59 1.99 9.51 -1.37
N LEU A 60 1.01 8.76 -0.88
CA LEU A 60 -0.40 8.96 -1.22
C LEU A 60 -0.91 10.31 -0.70
N GLU A 61 -0.56 10.70 0.53
CA GLU A 61 -0.92 11.99 1.12
C GLU A 61 -0.27 13.16 0.36
N GLY A 62 0.98 13.00 -0.07
CA GLY A 62 1.66 14.00 -0.90
C GLY A 62 1.06 14.13 -2.31
N TYR A 63 0.53 13.04 -2.87
CA TYR A 63 -0.06 13.03 -4.22
C TYR A 63 -1.54 13.43 -4.23
N TYR A 64 -2.28 13.05 -3.19
CA TYR A 64 -3.66 13.43 -2.93
C TYR A 64 -3.70 14.31 -1.67
N PRO A 65 -3.27 15.58 -1.75
CA PRO A 65 -3.39 16.47 -0.61
C PRO A 65 -4.87 16.58 -0.26
N VAL A 66 -5.26 16.01 0.88
CA VAL A 66 -6.59 16.16 1.45
C VAL A 66 -6.69 17.62 1.91
N GLY A 67 -7.03 18.54 1.00
CA GLY A 67 -7.01 19.97 1.31
C GLY A 67 -6.98 20.99 0.18
N GLN A 68 -7.44 20.68 -1.04
CA GLN A 68 -7.99 21.73 -1.92
C GLN A 68 -9.45 21.43 -2.21
N SER A 69 -10.27 21.65 -1.17
CA SER A 69 -11.63 22.12 -1.38
C SER A 69 -11.55 23.44 -2.16
N ASN A 70 -12.40 23.57 -3.18
CA ASN A 70 -12.74 24.77 -3.96
C ASN A 70 -12.36 26.12 -3.34
#